data_AF-A0A6L2MMU4-F1
#
_entry.id   AF-A0A6L2MMU4-F1
#
_cell.length_a   1.000
_cell.length_b   1.000
_cell.length_c   1.000
_cell.angle_alpha   90.00
_cell.angle_beta   90.00
_cell.angle_gamma   90.00
#
_symmetry.space_group_name_H-M   'P 1'
#
loop_
_entity.id
_entity.type
_entity.pdbx_description
1 polymer ?
#
loop_
_entity_poly.entity_id
_entity_poly.type
_entity_poly.pdbx_seq_one_letter_code
_entity_poly.pdbx_strand_id
1 'polypeptide(L)'
;MVDVPLEVVHLTDEYWDKVVSYIIDEYRCGRTPNPDVLCNTRIKFGAFMDAISNMDFDFVASGHYAKVVHTITDENDELSYLELSKDMVKDQTYFLSYLSQAQLKRLVLPLGCIPKDEVRNLARKFDLPNQDRKDSQGICFLGKVCLPSKTLTFGL
;
A
#
# COMPACT_ATOMS: atom_id res chain seq x y z
N MET A 1 -9.31 18.55 14.31
CA MET A 1 -8.58 18.44 13.03
C MET A 1 -7.10 18.37 13.38
N VAL A 2 -6.37 17.41 12.81
CA VAL A 2 -4.92 17.30 13.07
C VAL A 2 -4.25 18.39 12.23
N ASP A 3 -3.47 19.27 12.87
CA ASP A 3 -2.86 20.46 12.26
C ASP A 3 -1.66 20.07 11.38
N VAL A 4 -1.95 19.39 10.27
CA VAL A 4 -0.96 18.88 9.31
C VAL A 4 -1.33 19.36 7.91
N PRO A 5 -0.40 20.00 7.16
CA PRO A 5 -0.65 20.43 5.78
C PRO A 5 -1.07 19.28 4.88
N LEU A 6 -2.01 19.55 3.99
CA LEU A 6 -2.47 18.62 2.96
C LEU A 6 -2.04 19.12 1.59
N GLU A 7 -1.19 18.33 0.92
CA GLU A 7 -0.78 18.57 -0.46
C GLU A 7 -1.24 17.42 -1.36
N VAL A 8 -1.43 17.74 -2.64
CA VAL A 8 -1.95 16.79 -3.64
C VAL A 8 -0.88 16.58 -4.70
N VAL A 9 -0.50 15.31 -4.89
CA VAL A 9 0.38 14.87 -5.97
C VAL A 9 -0.44 14.08 -6.97
N HIS A 10 -0.46 14.53 -8.23
CA HIS A 10 -1.14 13.83 -9.31
C HIS A 10 -0.21 12.78 -9.92
N LEU A 11 -0.59 11.51 -9.83
CA LEU A 11 0.17 10.37 -10.38
C LEU A 11 -0.68 9.51 -11.33
N THR A 12 -1.65 10.14 -12.01
CA THR A 12 -2.64 9.44 -12.84
C THR A 12 -1.98 8.79 -14.06
N ASP A 13 -1.05 9.49 -14.70
CA ASP A 13 -0.34 9.00 -15.88
C ASP A 13 0.60 7.85 -15.50
N GLU A 14 1.36 7.99 -14.42
CA GLU A 14 2.22 6.92 -13.90
C GLU A 14 1.40 5.70 -13.50
N TYR A 15 0.22 5.90 -12.90
CA TYR A 15 -0.67 4.81 -12.55
C TYR A 15 -1.17 4.06 -13.79
N TRP A 16 -1.58 4.79 -14.82
CA TRP A 16 -2.02 4.21 -16.08
C TRP A 16 -0.92 3.39 -16.75
N ASP A 17 0.26 3.99 -16.89
CA ASP A 17 1.39 3.37 -17.60
C ASP A 17 1.99 2.19 -16.83
N LYS A 18 2.22 2.38 -15.53
CA LYS A 18 2.96 1.40 -14.71
C LYS A 18 2.07 0.33 -14.10
N VAL A 19 0.75 0.53 -14.01
CA VAL A 19 -0.18 -0.46 -13.41
C VAL A 19 -1.24 -0.86 -14.42
N VAL A 20 -2.12 0.04 -14.85
CA VAL A 20 -3.33 -0.33 -15.60
C VAL A 20 -2.99 -1.00 -16.93
N SER A 21 -2.10 -0.40 -17.72
CA SER A 21 -1.71 -0.92 -19.04
C SER A 21 -1.11 -2.32 -18.93
N TYR A 22 -0.20 -2.53 -17.96
CA TYR A 22 0.38 -3.84 -17.66
C TYR A 22 -0.71 -4.88 -17.32
N ILE A 23 -1.66 -4.51 -16.44
CA ILE A 23 -2.74 -5.42 -16.03
C ILE A 23 -3.60 -5.84 -17.22
N ILE A 24 -3.92 -4.92 -18.12
CA ILE A 24 -4.70 -5.21 -19.34
C ILE A 24 -3.94 -6.21 -20.23
N ASP A 25 -2.64 -6.03 -20.43
CA ASP A 25 -1.83 -6.91 -21.26
C ASP A 25 -1.67 -8.31 -20.66
N GLU A 26 -1.52 -8.42 -19.34
CA GLU A 26 -1.51 -9.69 -18.63
C GLU A 26 -2.84 -10.45 -18.79
N TYR A 27 -3.97 -9.74 -18.68
CA TYR A 27 -5.29 -10.34 -18.91
C TYR A 27 -5.47 -10.79 -20.36
N ARG A 28 -4.97 -10.05 -21.35
CA ARG A 28 -4.97 -10.47 -22.76
C ARG A 28 -4.19 -11.77 -22.97
N CYS A 29 -3.17 -12.02 -22.16
CA CYS A 29 -2.43 -13.27 -22.17
C CYS A 29 -3.03 -14.38 -21.27
N GLY A 30 -4.21 -14.19 -20.69
CA GLY A 30 -4.85 -15.17 -19.82
C GLY A 30 -4.21 -15.31 -18.44
N ARG A 31 -3.36 -14.35 -18.03
CA ARG A 31 -2.77 -14.30 -16.69
C ARG A 31 -3.67 -13.51 -15.74
N THR A 32 -3.55 -13.79 -14.44
CA THR A 32 -4.26 -13.05 -13.38
C THR A 32 -3.25 -12.26 -12.55
N PRO A 33 -2.93 -11.03 -12.96
CA PRO A 33 -1.95 -10.21 -12.26
C PRO A 33 -2.55 -9.62 -10.97
N ASN A 34 -1.68 -9.20 -10.03
CA ASN A 34 -2.10 -8.53 -8.81
C ASN A 34 -1.81 -7.02 -8.88
N PRO A 35 -2.83 -6.17 -9.16
CA PRO A 35 -2.64 -4.73 -9.30
C PRO A 35 -2.20 -4.03 -8.01
N ASP A 36 -2.54 -4.57 -6.84
CA ASP A 36 -2.26 -3.92 -5.56
C ASP A 36 -0.77 -4.04 -5.20
N VAL A 37 -0.14 -5.19 -5.47
CA VAL A 37 1.32 -5.36 -5.34
C VAL A 37 2.07 -4.36 -6.22
N LEU A 38 1.61 -4.19 -7.47
CA LEU A 38 2.22 -3.26 -8.42
C LEU A 38 1.98 -1.79 -8.03
N CYS A 39 0.78 -1.45 -7.57
CA CYS A 39 0.44 -0.12 -7.10
C CYS A 39 1.34 0.30 -5.92
N ASN A 40 1.53 -0.58 -4.92
CA ASN A 40 2.41 -0.28 -3.81
C ASN A 40 3.86 -0.07 -4.28
N THR A 41 4.38 -0.98 -5.09
CA THR A 41 5.79 -0.97 -5.50
C THR A 41 6.11 0.14 -6.51
N ARG A 42 5.22 0.42 -7.47
CA ARG A 42 5.49 1.33 -8.59
C ARG A 42 4.95 2.73 -8.38
N ILE A 43 3.88 2.87 -7.58
CA ILE A 43 3.16 4.14 -7.40
C ILE A 43 3.36 4.67 -5.99
N LYS A 44 2.79 4.01 -4.96
CA LYS A 44 2.81 4.55 -3.58
C LYS A 44 4.21 4.72 -3.00
N PHE A 45 5.11 3.78 -3.30
CA PHE A 45 6.49 3.82 -2.84
C PHE A 45 7.50 3.92 -4.00
N GLY A 46 6.99 4.12 -5.22
CA GLY A 46 7.80 4.41 -6.40
C GLY A 46 7.58 5.87 -6.80
N ALA A 47 6.70 6.09 -7.78
CA ALA A 47 6.43 7.42 -8.33
C ALA A 47 6.13 8.51 -7.29
N PHE A 48 5.45 8.18 -6.18
CA PHE A 48 5.23 9.13 -5.09
C PHE A 48 6.54 9.52 -4.37
N MET A 49 7.40 8.56 -4.05
CA MET A 49 8.70 8.83 -3.44
C MET A 49 9.62 9.62 -4.39
N ASP A 50 9.52 9.36 -5.70
CA ASP A 50 10.22 10.14 -6.73
C ASP A 50 9.72 11.59 -6.77
N ALA A 51 8.39 11.79 -6.72
CA ALA A 51 7.78 13.12 -6.76
C ALA A 51 8.17 14.02 -5.58
N ILE A 52 8.35 13.42 -4.39
CA ILE A 52 8.76 14.15 -3.18
C ILE A 52 10.27 14.10 -2.93
N SER A 53 11.06 13.55 -3.85
CA SER A 53 12.50 13.33 -3.64
C SER A 53 13.31 14.62 -3.45
N ASN A 54 12.81 15.75 -3.97
CA ASN A 54 13.43 17.07 -3.82
C ASN A 54 12.95 17.83 -2.56
N MET A 55 12.13 17.20 -1.73
CA MET A 55 11.63 17.76 -0.47
C MET A 55 12.40 17.16 0.71
N ASP A 56 12.52 17.93 1.79
CA ASP A 56 13.25 17.54 3.00
C ASP A 56 12.40 16.61 3.90
N PHE A 57 12.12 15.39 3.39
CA PHE A 57 11.42 14.34 4.15
C PHE A 57 12.32 13.14 4.42
N ASP A 58 12.50 12.83 5.70
CA ASP A 58 13.26 11.66 6.16
C ASP A 58 12.55 10.34 5.82
N PHE A 59 11.24 10.30 6.06
CA PHE A 59 10.42 9.08 5.93
C PHE A 59 9.06 9.36 5.28
N VAL A 60 8.53 8.33 4.64
CA VAL A 60 7.14 8.24 4.18
C VAL A 60 6.37 7.33 5.12
N ALA A 61 5.25 7.82 5.64
CA ALA A 61 4.34 7.02 6.45
C ALA A 61 3.12 6.55 5.65
N SER A 62 2.70 5.30 5.86
CA SER A 62 1.45 4.78 5.27
C SER A 62 0.66 3.96 6.28
N GLY A 63 -0.67 4.01 6.18
CA GLY A 63 -1.59 3.20 7.00
C GLY A 63 -1.64 1.72 6.64
N HIS A 64 -0.55 1.12 6.13
CA HIS A 64 -0.51 -0.32 5.89
C HIS A 64 -0.30 -1.07 7.22
N TYR A 65 -0.97 -2.22 7.33
CA TYR A 65 -0.77 -3.17 8.42
C TYR A 65 0.39 -4.10 8.08
N ALA A 66 1.60 -3.62 8.32
CA ALA A 66 2.85 -4.37 8.30
C ALA A 66 3.87 -3.59 9.13
N LYS A 67 5.01 -4.19 9.44
CA LYS A 67 6.06 -3.53 10.22
C LYS A 67 7.33 -3.43 9.39
N VAL A 68 7.97 -2.26 9.42
CA VAL A 68 9.33 -2.08 8.88
C VAL A 68 10.27 -2.02 10.07
N VAL A 69 11.32 -2.84 10.05
CA VAL A 69 12.39 -2.85 11.06
C VAL A 69 13.67 -2.39 10.40
N HIS A 70 14.15 -1.20 10.78
CA HIS A 70 15.45 -0.69 10.38
C HIS A 70 16.51 -1.24 11.33
N THR A 71 17.50 -1.95 10.80
CA THR A 71 18.65 -2.44 11.58
C THR A 71 19.86 -1.56 11.32
N ILE A 72 20.56 -1.20 12.38
CA ILE A 72 21.88 -0.58 12.31
C ILE A 72 22.88 -1.69 12.62
N THR A 73 23.74 -2.04 11.66
CA THR A 73 24.84 -2.98 11.87
C THR A 73 26.14 -2.20 12.02
N ASP A 74 27.10 -2.75 12.79
CA ASP A 74 28.42 -2.14 13.00
C ASP A 74 29.24 -1.99 11.70
N GLU A 75 28.78 -2.62 10.61
CA GLU A 75 29.46 -2.71 9.31
C GLU A 75 28.99 -1.64 8.29
N ASN A 76 28.23 -0.62 8.72
CA ASN A 76 27.59 0.41 7.90
C ASN A 76 26.52 -0.09 6.91
N ASP A 77 26.11 -1.36 6.97
CA ASP A 77 25.04 -1.87 6.12
C ASP A 77 23.70 -1.76 6.86
N GLU A 78 23.09 -0.59 6.76
CA GLU A 78 21.72 -0.36 7.24
C GLU A 78 20.77 -1.17 6.37
N LEU A 79 20.20 -2.25 6.89
CA LEU A 79 19.16 -3.02 6.21
C LEU A 79 17.80 -2.75 6.82
N SER A 80 16.76 -2.88 6.02
CA SER A 80 15.37 -2.73 6.47
C SER A 80 14.58 -3.98 6.12
N TYR A 81 13.88 -4.54 7.11
CA TYR A 81 13.11 -5.76 6.97
C TYR A 81 11.62 -5.46 7.03
N LEU A 82 10.86 -6.14 6.17
CA LEU A 82 9.40 -6.14 6.22
C LEU A 82 8.95 -7.34 7.07
N GLU A 83 8.28 -7.05 8.18
CA GLU A 83 7.72 -8.02 9.11
C GLU A 83 6.19 -8.00 9.08
N LEU A 84 5.61 -9.14 9.47
CA LEU A 84 4.17 -9.29 9.68
C LEU A 84 3.65 -8.29 10.71
N SER A 85 2.43 -7.82 10.48
CA SER A 85 1.63 -7.05 11.41
C SER A 85 1.29 -7.87 12.65
N LYS A 86 1.13 -7.20 13.79
CA LYS A 86 0.53 -7.78 15.00
C LYS A 86 -0.90 -8.26 14.76
N ASP A 87 -1.62 -7.57 13.88
CA ASP A 87 -2.96 -7.97 13.43
C ASP A 87 -2.85 -8.86 12.18
N MET A 88 -2.82 -10.17 12.37
CA MET A 88 -2.68 -11.16 11.30
C MET A 88 -3.88 -11.20 10.34
N VAL A 89 -5.06 -10.78 10.79
CA VAL A 89 -6.26 -10.73 9.94
C VAL A 89 -6.17 -9.55 8.96
N LYS A 90 -5.52 -8.47 9.39
CA LYS A 90 -5.34 -7.26 8.59
C LYS A 90 -3.97 -7.14 7.97
N ASP A 91 -3.08 -8.13 8.15
CA ASP A 91 -1.73 -8.12 7.59
C ASP A 91 -1.72 -7.84 6.08
N GLN A 92 -0.83 -6.94 5.67
CA GLN A 92 -0.68 -6.46 4.30
C GLN A 92 0.74 -6.68 3.76
N THR A 93 1.59 -7.47 4.43
CA THR A 93 2.95 -7.73 3.97
C THR A 93 2.98 -8.35 2.58
N TYR A 94 2.01 -9.21 2.26
CA TYR A 94 1.86 -9.80 0.93
C TYR A 94 1.80 -8.73 -0.18
N PHE A 95 1.04 -7.66 0.03
CA PHE A 95 0.91 -6.56 -0.94
C PHE A 95 2.15 -5.65 -1.00
N LEU A 96 3.06 -5.75 -0.03
CA LEU A 96 4.30 -5.00 0.08
C LEU A 96 5.53 -5.86 -0.24
N SER A 97 5.35 -7.12 -0.64
CA SER A 97 6.42 -8.10 -0.82
C SER A 97 7.43 -7.77 -1.92
N TYR A 98 7.10 -6.83 -2.82
CA TYR A 98 7.95 -6.42 -3.94
C TYR A 98 8.74 -5.14 -3.66
N LEU A 99 8.66 -4.59 -2.45
CA LEU A 99 9.43 -3.39 -2.09
C LEU A 99 10.93 -3.68 -2.06
N SER A 100 11.69 -2.78 -2.68
CA SER A 100 13.15 -2.82 -2.64
C SER A 100 13.70 -2.31 -1.30
N GLN A 101 14.97 -2.59 -1.01
CA GLN A 101 15.64 -2.02 0.16
C GLN A 101 15.64 -0.49 0.16
N ALA A 102 15.83 0.15 -1.00
CA ALA A 102 15.78 1.61 -1.11
C ALA A 102 14.41 2.17 -0.70
N GLN A 103 13.32 1.46 -1.04
CA GLN A 103 11.97 1.84 -0.64
C GLN A 103 11.71 1.57 0.85
N LEU A 104 12.14 0.40 1.35
CA LEU A 104 11.95 0.01 2.75
C LEU A 104 12.69 0.94 3.72
N LYS A 105 13.92 1.36 3.39
CA LYS A 105 14.73 2.27 4.23
C LYS A 105 14.03 3.59 4.55
N ARG A 106 13.16 4.07 3.67
CA ARG A 106 12.44 5.35 3.81
C ARG A 106 10.99 5.18 4.27
N LEU A 107 10.58 3.99 4.69
CA LEU A 107 9.18 3.67 4.96
C LEU A 107 8.91 3.44 6.45
N VAL A 108 7.88 4.11 6.99
CA VAL A 108 7.34 3.87 8.33
C VAL A 108 5.88 3.42 8.24
N LEU A 109 5.55 2.32 8.92
CA LEU A 109 4.22 1.72 8.92
C LEU A 109 3.64 1.69 10.35
N PRO A 110 3.05 2.80 10.84
CA PRO A 110 2.70 2.96 12.26
C PRO A 110 1.60 2.00 12.74
N LEU A 111 0.79 1.45 11.83
CA LEU A 111 -0.31 0.56 12.19
C LEU A 111 0.13 -0.90 12.39
N GLY A 112 1.36 -1.27 12.01
CA GLY A 112 1.86 -2.66 12.12
C GLY A 112 1.84 -3.23 13.55
N CYS A 113 1.86 -2.38 14.57
CA CYS A 113 1.89 -2.79 15.98
C CYS A 113 0.54 -2.69 16.70
N ILE A 114 -0.52 -2.25 16.01
CA ILE A 114 -1.81 -1.89 16.63
C ILE A 114 -2.95 -2.67 15.96
N PRO A 115 -3.75 -3.46 16.71
CA PRO A 115 -4.93 -4.12 16.18
C PRO A 115 -5.93 -3.13 15.56
N LYS A 116 -6.65 -3.54 14.51
CA LYS A 116 -7.60 -2.66 13.81
C LYS A 116 -8.68 -2.08 14.72
N ASP A 117 -9.17 -2.86 15.67
CA ASP A 117 -10.19 -2.41 16.62
C ASP A 117 -9.66 -1.29 17.53
N GLU A 118 -8.39 -1.38 17.93
CA GLU A 118 -7.72 -0.33 18.69
C GLU A 118 -7.51 0.92 17.85
N VAL A 119 -7.12 0.79 16.57
CA VAL A 119 -7.05 1.94 15.64
C VAL A 119 -8.42 2.64 15.51
N ARG A 120 -9.53 1.89 15.46
CA ARG A 120 -10.89 2.46 15.44
C ARG A 120 -11.27 3.13 16.76
N ASN A 121 -10.88 2.55 17.89
CA ASN A 121 -11.07 3.16 19.21
C ASN A 121 -10.31 4.49 19.32
N LEU A 122 -9.06 4.52 18.85
CA LEU A 122 -8.23 5.74 18.82
C LEU A 122 -8.85 6.80 17.91
N ALA A 123 -9.29 6.42 16.71
CA ALA A 123 -9.96 7.35 15.80
C ALA A 123 -11.20 7.99 16.44
N ARG A 124 -12.02 7.20 17.16
CA ARG A 124 -13.17 7.70 17.94
C ARG A 124 -12.77 8.59 19.10
N LYS A 125 -11.72 8.20 19.84
CA LYS A 125 -11.20 8.96 20.98
C LYS A 125 -10.67 10.34 20.55
N PHE A 126 -10.06 10.42 19.37
CA PHE A 126 -9.52 11.66 18.81
C PHE A 126 -10.51 12.44 17.94
N ASP A 127 -11.77 11.97 17.85
CA ASP A 127 -12.84 12.58 17.04
C ASP A 127 -12.39 12.84 15.59
N LEU A 128 -11.79 11.83 14.96
CA LEU A 128 -11.33 11.94 13.59
C LEU A 128 -12.51 11.85 12.62
N PRO A 129 -12.56 12.68 11.56
CA PRO A 129 -13.70 12.74 10.64
C PRO A 129 -13.94 11.42 9.87
N ASN A 130 -12.95 10.54 9.80
CA ASN A 130 -13.02 9.23 9.15
C ASN A 130 -13.28 8.07 10.12
N GLN A 131 -13.59 8.32 11.39
CA GLN A 131 -13.73 7.29 12.44
C GLN A 131 -14.74 6.18 12.11
N ASP A 132 -15.82 6.51 11.39
CA ASP A 132 -16.89 5.57 11.00
C ASP A 132 -16.78 5.08 9.55
N ARG A 133 -15.71 5.48 8.84
CA ARG A 133 -15.52 5.09 7.43
C ARG A 133 -15.25 3.58 7.35
N LYS A 134 -16.02 2.90 6.49
CA LYS A 134 -15.79 1.47 6.19
C LYS A 134 -14.47 1.27 5.45
N ASP A 135 -13.81 0.16 5.72
CA ASP A 135 -12.58 -0.23 5.01
C ASP A 135 -12.87 -0.35 3.51
N SER A 136 -11.94 0.11 2.69
CA SER A 136 -12.01 -0.08 1.23
C SER A 136 -11.98 -1.57 0.89
N GLN A 137 -12.75 -1.96 -0.12
CA GLN A 137 -12.84 -3.31 -0.66
C GLN A 137 -12.70 -3.22 -2.19
N GLY A 138 -11.99 -4.16 -2.80
CA GLY A 138 -11.74 -4.19 -4.24
C GLY A 138 -10.43 -3.51 -4.66
N ILE A 139 -10.16 -3.53 -5.96
CA ILE A 139 -8.94 -3.01 -6.57
C ILE A 139 -8.92 -1.47 -6.46
N CYS A 140 -7.77 -0.91 -6.09
CA CYS A 140 -7.57 0.51 -5.72
C CYS A 140 -8.23 1.54 -6.65
N PHE A 141 -8.29 1.30 -7.96
CA PHE A 141 -8.79 2.25 -8.97
C PHE A 141 -10.19 1.92 -9.51
N LEU A 142 -10.66 0.68 -9.36
CA LEU A 142 -11.95 0.24 -9.88
C LEU A 142 -13.07 0.48 -8.87
N GLY A 143 -12.75 0.53 -7.57
CA GLY A 143 -13.76 0.55 -6.53
C GLY A 143 -14.57 -0.74 -6.50
N LYS A 144 -15.86 -0.67 -6.17
CA LYS A 144 -16.75 -1.84 -6.16
C LYS A 144 -17.21 -2.15 -7.59
N VAL A 145 -16.53 -3.08 -8.25
CA VAL A 145 -16.96 -3.62 -9.55
C VAL A 145 -17.40 -5.06 -9.37
N CYS A 146 -18.64 -5.37 -9.74
CA CYS A 146 -19.08 -6.76 -9.91
C CYS A 146 -18.45 -7.30 -11.19
N LEU A 147 -17.46 -8.19 -11.06
CA LEU A 147 -16.98 -8.95 -12.21
C LEU A 147 -18.09 -9.91 -12.66
N PRO A 148 -18.42 -9.97 -13.96
CA PRO A 148 -19.42 -10.90 -14.45
C PRO A 148 -18.94 -12.33 -14.20
N SER A 149 -19.74 -13.12 -13.49
CA SER A 149 -19.51 -14.55 -13.33
C SER A 149 -19.75 -15.25 -14.68
N LYS A 150 -18.73 -15.27 -15.54
CA LYS A 150 -18.76 -16.23 -16.65
C LYS A 150 -18.45 -17.59 -16.06
N THR A 151 -19.50 -18.36 -15.78
CA THR A 151 -19.40 -19.80 -15.61
C THR A 151 -18.73 -20.37 -16.86
N LEU A 152 -17.47 -20.75 -16.75
CA LEU A 152 -16.82 -21.62 -17.72
C LEU A 152 -17.47 -22.99 -17.55
N THR A 153 -18.57 -23.24 -18.27
CA THR A 153 -19.01 -24.61 -18.53
C THR A 153 -17.95 -25.23 -19.42
N PHE A 154 -17.03 -25.98 -18.82
CA PHE A 154 -16.27 -26.99 -19.54
C PHE A 154 -17.29 -28.04 -20.02
N GLY A 155 -17.64 -27.97 -21.30
CA GLY A 155 -18.25 -29.10 -21.98
C GLY A 155 -17.24 -30.24 -21.95
N LEU A 156 -17.66 -31.36 -21.37
CA LEU A 156 -16.96 -32.65 -21.41
C LEU A 156 -16.73 -33.10 -22.87
#